data_AF-A0A2V9HBF1-F1
#
_entry.id   AF-A0A2V9HBF1-F1
#
_cell.length_a   1.000
_cell.length_b   1.000
_cell.length_c   1.000
_cell.angle_alpha   90.00
_cell.angle_beta   90.00
_cell.angle_gamma   90.00
#
_symmetry.space_group_name_H-M   'P 1'
#
loop_
_entity.id
_entity.type
_entity.pdbx_description
1 polymer ?
#
loop_
_entity_poly.entity_id
_entity_poly.type
_entity_poly.pdbx_seq_one_letter_code
_entity_poly.pdbx_strand_id
1 'polypeptide(L)'
;MNRAFATRYLSSSNALGRQLRIAGIPFQDHFTASSAQSTAWRQIIGVVGDARNDGVDRPVVPAIYLPYTTVMRQYVDFFVRTQGDPLIYLHSIRAAVASVASDQEISNGAFTL
;
A
#
# COMPACT_ATOMS: atom_id res chain seq x y z
N MET A 1 -0.39 -3.65 10.82
CA MET A 1 0.95 -4.21 10.48
C MET A 1 0.84 -5.70 10.20
N ASN A 2 1.81 -6.33 9.56
CA ASN A 2 1.83 -7.79 9.39
C ASN A 2 2.46 -8.53 10.58
N ARG A 3 2.34 -9.86 10.60
CA ARG A 3 2.86 -10.72 11.67
C ARG A 3 4.39 -10.75 11.68
N ALA A 4 5.04 -10.71 10.52
CA ALA A 4 6.50 -10.61 10.41
C ALA A 4 7.06 -9.37 11.13
N PHE A 5 6.38 -8.21 11.00
CA PHE A 5 6.74 -7.00 11.73
C PHE A 5 6.56 -7.18 13.24
N ALA A 6 5.40 -7.70 13.65
CA ALA A 6 5.11 -7.94 15.05
C ALA A 6 6.19 -8.84 15.66
N THR A 7 6.40 -10.05 15.14
CA THR A 7 7.42 -10.99 15.64
C THR A 7 8.81 -10.39 15.74
N ARG A 8 9.23 -9.59 14.73
CA ARG A 8 10.58 -9.05 14.68
C ARG A 8 10.82 -7.88 15.66
N TYR A 9 9.83 -7.02 15.86
CA TYR A 9 10.02 -5.75 16.57
C TYR A 9 9.20 -5.60 17.84
N LEU A 10 8.12 -6.38 17.98
CA LEU A 10 7.17 -6.31 19.07
C LEU A 10 7.01 -7.74 19.61
N SER A 11 7.66 -8.08 20.72
CA SER A 11 7.49 -9.38 21.39
C SER A 11 6.03 -9.84 21.29
N SER A 12 5.83 -10.95 20.58
CA SER A 12 4.62 -11.30 19.79
C SER A 12 3.27 -11.25 20.51
N SER A 13 3.26 -11.13 21.83
CA SER A 13 2.08 -11.26 22.67
C SER A 13 1.25 -9.99 22.87
N ASN A 14 1.73 -8.78 22.54
CA ASN A 14 0.92 -7.57 22.81
C ASN A 14 1.22 -6.37 21.90
N ALA A 15 0.97 -6.50 20.60
CA ALA A 15 1.20 -5.40 19.66
C ALA A 15 0.07 -4.34 19.66
N LEU A 16 -1.18 -4.72 19.93
CA LEU A 16 -2.33 -3.82 19.84
C LEU A 16 -2.25 -2.71 20.90
N GLY A 17 -2.72 -1.52 20.56
CA GLY A 17 -2.74 -0.37 21.48
C GLY A 17 -1.39 0.33 21.67
N ARG A 18 -0.27 -0.33 21.35
CA ARG A 18 1.05 0.35 21.35
C ARG A 18 1.10 1.41 20.27
N GLN A 19 1.99 2.38 20.45
CA GLN A 19 2.20 3.44 19.48
C GLN A 19 3.51 3.26 18.72
N LEU A 20 3.49 3.66 17.45
CA LEU A 20 4.67 3.75 16.61
C LEU A 20 4.73 5.11 15.91
N ARG A 21 5.96 5.57 15.65
CA ARG A 21 6.24 6.71 14.79
C ARG A 21 7.15 6.25 13.66
N ILE A 22 6.84 6.66 12.45
CA ILE A 22 7.58 6.26 11.25
C ILE A 22 8.51 7.41 10.90
N ALA A 23 9.80 7.24 11.21
CA ALA A 23 10.80 8.31 11.08
C ALA A 23 11.03 8.77 9.62
N GLY A 24 10.64 7.95 8.63
CA GLY A 24 10.82 8.24 7.20
C GLY A 24 9.64 8.93 6.51
N ILE A 25 8.64 9.39 7.25
CA ILE A 25 7.50 10.17 6.73
C ILE A 25 7.60 11.62 7.24
N PRO A 26 7.33 12.65 6.42
CA PRO A 26 7.03 12.56 4.98
C PRO A 26 8.28 12.18 4.18
N PHE A 27 8.07 11.51 3.04
CA PHE A 27 9.15 11.27 2.09
C PHE A 27 9.64 12.63 1.54
N GLN A 28 10.96 12.82 1.47
CA GLN A 28 11.55 14.04 0.90
C GLN A 28 11.49 13.98 -0.63
N ASP A 29 10.29 14.04 -1.20
CA ASP A 29 10.09 14.20 -2.63
C ASP A 29 8.97 15.20 -2.92
N HIS A 30 9.06 15.87 -4.07
CA HIS A 30 8.11 16.91 -4.50
C HIS A 30 6.77 16.34 -5.00
N PHE A 31 6.64 15.02 -5.05
CA PHE A 31 5.54 14.33 -5.69
C PHE A 31 4.69 13.53 -4.70
N THR A 32 4.93 13.72 -3.40
CA THR A 32 4.23 13.05 -2.31
C THR A 32 3.40 14.07 -1.55
N ALA A 33 2.09 13.87 -1.52
CA ALA A 33 1.20 14.60 -0.63
C ALA A 33 1.22 13.93 0.75
N SER A 34 1.39 14.72 1.81
CA SER A 34 1.36 14.23 3.19
C SER A 34 0.39 15.06 4.03
N SER A 35 -0.38 14.40 4.89
CA SER A 35 -1.21 15.10 5.88
C SER A 35 -0.36 15.86 6.89
N ALA A 36 -0.94 16.89 7.51
CA ALA A 36 -0.30 17.63 8.60
C ALA A 36 0.12 16.73 9.78
N GLN A 37 -0.56 15.60 9.98
CA GLN A 37 -0.28 14.61 11.03
C GLN A 37 0.48 13.37 10.53
N SER A 38 1.15 13.48 9.38
CA SER A 38 1.90 12.37 8.77
C SER A 38 3.04 11.86 9.66
N THR A 39 3.62 12.72 10.50
CA THR A 39 4.72 12.42 11.44
C THR A 39 4.27 12.06 12.86
N ALA A 40 2.95 12.10 13.13
CA ALA A 40 2.40 11.87 14.46
C ALA A 40 2.58 10.42 14.91
N TRP A 41 2.59 10.20 16.22
CA TRP A 41 2.47 8.87 16.81
C TRP A 41 1.14 8.22 16.46
N ARG A 42 1.16 6.91 16.22
CA ARG A 42 -0.03 6.17 15.78
C ARG A 42 -0.19 4.88 16.54
N GLN A 43 -1.43 4.63 16.95
CA GLN A 43 -1.79 3.39 17.61
C GLN A 43 -1.82 2.23 16.61
N ILE A 44 -1.32 1.08 17.04
CA ILE A 44 -1.48 -0.19 16.34
C ILE A 44 -2.90 -0.68 16.60
N ILE A 45 -3.74 -0.62 15.57
CA ILE A 45 -5.15 -1.05 15.62
C ILE A 45 -5.36 -2.49 15.15
N GLY A 46 -4.35 -3.12 14.55
CA GLY A 46 -4.48 -4.46 13.98
C GLY A 46 -3.17 -5.09 13.53
N VAL A 47 -3.13 -6.41 13.66
CA VAL A 47 -2.10 -7.28 13.09
C VAL A 47 -2.78 -8.19 12.06
N VAL A 48 -2.35 -8.10 10.81
CA VAL A 48 -2.85 -8.94 9.71
C VAL A 48 -1.89 -10.11 9.46
N GLY A 49 -2.38 -11.14 8.78
CA GLY A 49 -1.53 -12.24 8.31
C GLY A 49 -0.43 -11.77 7.37
N ASP A 50 0.61 -12.59 7.25
CA ASP A 50 1.72 -12.33 6.34
C ASP A 50 1.30 -12.56 4.89
N ALA A 51 1.72 -11.65 4.00
CA ALA A 51 1.55 -11.75 2.55
C ALA A 51 2.89 -11.46 1.89
N ARG A 52 3.16 -12.12 0.76
CA ARG A 52 4.38 -11.86 -0.03
C ARG A 52 4.38 -10.41 -0.49
N ASN A 53 5.43 -9.70 -0.12
CA ASN A 53 5.53 -8.24 -0.25
C ASN A 53 6.93 -7.78 -0.68
N ASP A 54 7.82 -8.70 -1.04
CA ASP A 54 9.16 -8.43 -1.57
C ASP A 54 9.46 -9.31 -2.82
N GLY A 55 8.41 -9.78 -3.51
CA GLY A 55 8.51 -10.73 -4.61
C GLY A 55 7.87 -12.09 -4.30
N VAL A 56 7.54 -12.85 -5.36
CA VAL A 56 6.78 -14.11 -5.26
C VAL A 56 7.65 -15.26 -4.72
N ASP A 57 8.94 -15.24 -5.01
CA ASP A 57 9.94 -16.21 -4.57
C ASP A 57 10.62 -15.82 -3.26
N ARG A 58 10.51 -14.55 -2.84
CA ARG A 58 11.17 -14.03 -1.66
C ARG A 58 10.38 -14.26 -0.37
N PRO A 59 11.06 -14.36 0.78
CA PRO A 59 10.41 -14.42 2.09
C PRO A 59 9.66 -13.11 2.40
N VAL A 60 8.63 -13.21 3.25
CA VAL A 60 7.85 -12.05 3.70
C VAL A 60 8.72 -11.12 4.55
N VAL A 61 8.65 -9.82 4.28
CA VAL A 61 9.33 -8.78 5.07
C VAL A 61 8.34 -8.05 5.99
N PRO A 62 8.81 -7.46 7.12
CA PRO A 62 7.99 -6.59 7.96
C PRO A 62 7.28 -5.47 7.19
N ALA A 63 5.98 -5.28 7.43
CA ALA A 63 5.17 -4.24 6.79
C ALA A 63 4.21 -3.52 7.75
N ILE A 64 4.03 -2.22 7.51
CA ILE A 64 3.03 -1.36 8.16
C ILE A 64 2.03 -0.91 7.10
N TYR A 65 0.75 -0.94 7.44
CA TYR A 65 -0.35 -0.45 6.60
C TYR A 65 -0.87 0.85 7.17
N LEU A 66 -0.98 1.89 6.34
CA LEU A 66 -1.46 3.21 6.72
C LEU A 66 -2.62 3.62 5.80
N PRO A 67 -3.57 4.43 6.29
CA PRO A 67 -4.56 5.05 5.42
C PRO A 67 -3.87 5.93 4.36
N TYR A 68 -4.34 5.90 3.11
CA TYR A 68 -3.76 6.68 2.00
C TYR A 68 -3.74 8.20 2.28
N THR A 69 -4.68 8.69 3.10
CA THR A 69 -4.73 10.09 3.56
C THR A 69 -3.54 10.50 4.42
N THR A 70 -2.73 9.55 4.89
CA THR A 70 -1.49 9.84 5.61
C THR A 70 -0.42 10.43 4.71
N VAL A 71 -0.15 9.69 3.63
CA VAL A 71 0.92 9.90 2.67
C VAL A 71 0.46 9.24 1.39
N MET A 72 0.41 10.02 0.31
CA MET A 72 -0.01 9.56 -1.01
C MET A 72 1.10 9.89 -2.00
N ARG A 73 1.65 8.85 -2.62
CA ARG A 73 2.66 8.98 -3.67
C ARG A 73 2.01 9.32 -5.00
N GLN A 74 2.80 9.84 -5.94
CA GLN A 74 2.38 10.16 -7.31
C GLN A 74 1.94 8.98 -8.18
N TYR A 75 2.23 7.74 -7.77
CA TYR A 75 1.77 6.54 -8.46
C TYR A 75 0.89 5.73 -7.53
N VAL A 76 -0.13 5.11 -8.12
CA VAL A 76 -1.05 4.19 -7.44
C VAL A 76 -1.24 2.94 -8.28
N ASP A 77 -1.26 1.80 -7.61
CA ASP A 77 -1.61 0.54 -8.21
C ASP A 77 -3.08 0.22 -7.91
N PHE A 78 -3.83 -0.15 -8.95
CA PHE A 78 -5.20 -0.63 -8.80
C PHE A 78 -5.21 -2.16 -8.89
N PHE A 79 -5.71 -2.81 -7.84
CA PHE A 79 -6.01 -4.24 -7.86
C PHE A 79 -7.50 -4.44 -8.12
N VAL A 80 -7.83 -4.87 -9.34
CA VAL A 80 -9.22 -5.04 -9.77
C VAL A 80 -9.58 -6.51 -9.81
N ARG A 81 -10.64 -6.90 -9.09
CA ARG A 81 -11.22 -8.23 -9.17
C ARG A 81 -12.31 -8.23 -10.24
N THR A 82 -12.14 -9.03 -11.28
CA THR A 82 -13.10 -9.19 -12.38
C THR A 82 -13.97 -10.45 -12.20
N GLN A 83 -15.07 -10.51 -12.94
CA GLN A 83 -15.85 -11.73 -13.11
C GLN A 83 -15.44 -12.35 -14.45
N GLY A 84 -14.82 -13.53 -14.44
CA GLY A 84 -14.29 -14.15 -15.66
C GLY A 84 -12.96 -13.55 -16.13
N ASP A 85 -12.70 -13.59 -17.43
CA ASP A 85 -11.42 -13.19 -18.03
C ASP A 85 -11.10 -11.72 -17.74
N PRO A 86 -10.01 -11.39 -17.01
CA PRO A 86 -9.66 -10.01 -16.69
C PRO A 86 -9.29 -9.15 -17.92
N LEU A 87 -8.81 -9.76 -19.01
CA LEU A 87 -8.32 -9.01 -20.16
C LEU A 87 -9.45 -8.29 -20.92
N ILE A 88 -10.67 -8.82 -20.88
CA ILE A 88 -11.84 -8.20 -21.52
C ILE A 88 -12.22 -6.87 -20.86
N TYR A 89 -11.87 -6.66 -19.59
CA TYR A 89 -12.20 -5.45 -18.83
C TYR A 89 -11.21 -4.32 -19.06
N LEU A 90 -10.03 -4.59 -19.63
CA LEU A 90 -8.95 -3.60 -19.74
C LEU A 90 -9.39 -2.32 -20.47
N HIS A 91 -10.15 -2.44 -21.56
CA HIS A 91 -10.64 -1.27 -22.29
C HIS A 91 -11.55 -0.40 -21.41
N SER A 92 -12.55 -1.02 -20.76
CA SER A 92 -13.47 -0.29 -19.88
C SER A 92 -12.78 0.37 -18.69
N ILE A 93 -11.78 -0.29 -18.10
CA ILE A 93 -10.99 0.25 -16.98
C ILE A 93 -10.20 1.48 -17.44
N ARG A 94 -9.51 1.42 -18.60
CA ARG A 94 -8.78 2.57 -19.14
C ARG A 94 -9.71 3.74 -19.46
N ALA A 95 -10.88 3.47 -20.04
CA ALA A 95 -11.88 4.49 -20.30
C ALA A 95 -12.41 5.16 -19.02
N ALA A 96 -12.62 4.37 -17.95
CA ALA A 96 -13.05 4.89 -16.65
C ALA A 96 -11.98 5.81 -16.03
N VAL A 97 -10.71 5.43 -16.07
CA VAL A 97 -9.60 6.29 -15.60
C VAL A 97 -9.55 7.58 -16.41
N ALA A 98 -9.58 7.49 -17.75
CA ALA A 98 -9.54 8.65 -18.64
C ALA A 98 -10.71 9.62 -18.45
N SER A 99 -11.87 9.12 -17.99
CA SER A 99 -13.04 9.97 -17.68
C SER A 99 -12.84 10.88 -16.48
N VAL A 100 -11.91 10.55 -15.58
CA VAL A 100 -11.58 11.33 -14.38
C VAL A 100 -10.28 12.11 -14.58
N ALA A 101 -9.27 11.48 -15.17
CA ALA A 101 -7.96 12.05 -15.44
C ALA A 101 -7.48 11.58 -16.82
N SER A 102 -7.78 12.37 -17.85
CA SER A 102 -7.48 12.02 -19.25
C SER A 102 -5.99 12.02 -19.59
N ASP A 103 -5.19 12.72 -18.78
CA ASP A 103 -3.73 12.81 -18.88
C ASP A 103 -3.00 11.77 -18.04
N GLN A 104 -3.71 10.96 -17.25
CA GLN A 104 -3.12 9.91 -16.42
C GLN A 104 -2.55 8.79 -17.29
N GLU A 105 -1.24 8.59 -17.21
CA GLU A 105 -0.58 7.44 -17.82
C GLU A 105 -0.95 6.15 -17.09
N ILE A 106 -1.26 5.10 -17.84
CA ILE A 106 -1.57 3.76 -17.34
C ILE A 106 -0.51 2.81 -17.87
N SER A 107 0.28 2.21 -16.97
CA SER A 107 1.26 1.20 -17.39
C SER A 107 0.58 0.00 -18.03
N ASN A 108 1.32 -0.76 -18.85
CA ASN A 108 0.80 -1.99 -19.45
C ASN A 108 0.63 -3.16 -18.44
N GLY A 109 0.79 -2.90 -17.14
CA GLY A 109 0.71 -3.88 -16.07
C GLY A 109 2.09 -4.39 -15.65
N ALA A 110 2.27 -4.61 -14.34
CA ALA A 110 3.53 -5.10 -13.75
C ALA A 110 3.72 -6.63 -13.86
N PHE A 111 2.73 -7.35 -14.39
CA PHE A 111 2.75 -8.80 -14.51
C PHE A 111 2.49 -9.19 -15.97
N THR A 112 3.53 -9.70 -16.64
CA THR A 112 3.32 -10.52 -17.83
C THR A 112 2.74 -11.85 -17.33
N LEU A 113 1.51 -12.18 -17.75
CA LEU A 113 0.89 -13.47 -17.47
C LEU A 113 1.48 -14.56 -18.37
#